data_AF-A0A7V9H5W3-F1
#
_entry.id   AF-A0A7V9H5W3-F1
#
_cell.length_a   1.000
_cell.length_b   1.000
_cell.length_c   1.000
_cell.angle_alpha   90.00
_cell.angle_beta   90.00
_cell.angle_gamma   90.00
#
_symmetry.space_group_name_H-M   'P 1'
#
loop_
_entity.id
_entity.type
_entity.pdbx_description
1 polymer ?
#
loop_
_entity_poly.entity_id
_entity_poly.type
_entity_poly.pdbx_seq_one_letter_code
_entity_poly.pdbx_strand_id
1 'polypeptide(L)'
;GVPVLCAVLYASGVSEAFSVAYVAAVGAALADTAESEVGQLSRRPPRLLTSLRKVPPGTDGAVSLPGTLAGVAAAALAAWLGLVLGLVAGPAGALLVALAGFFGTVADSLIGARLPRLGNEATNVLCTLAAATLALIPALFIE
;
A
#
# COMPACT_ATOMS: atom_id res chain seq x y z
N GLY A 1 -14.26 0.97 3.74
CA GLY A 1 -13.04 0.73 2.94
C GLY A 1 -12.44 -0.61 3.29
N VAL A 2 -11.49 -1.09 2.50
CA VAL A 2 -10.87 -2.43 2.66
C VAL A 2 -10.34 -2.69 4.08
N PRO A 3 -9.62 -1.77 4.76
CA PRO A 3 -9.16 -2.00 6.13
C PRO A 3 -10.30 -2.32 7.11
N VAL A 4 -11.41 -1.59 7.01
CA VAL A 4 -12.58 -1.81 7.89
C VAL A 4 -13.16 -3.20 7.68
N LEU A 5 -13.25 -3.66 6.42
CA LEU A 5 -13.73 -5.01 6.13
C LEU A 5 -12.81 -6.08 6.74
N CYS A 6 -11.48 -5.94 6.58
CA CYS A 6 -10.52 -6.85 7.20
C CYS A 6 -10.65 -6.86 8.73
N ALA A 7 -10.77 -5.70 9.36
CA ALA A 7 -10.94 -5.59 10.81
C ALA A 7 -12.23 -6.26 11.30
N VAL A 8 -13.35 -6.11 10.58
CA VAL A 8 -14.61 -6.80 10.91
C VAL A 8 -14.46 -8.31 10.79
N LEU A 9 -13.85 -8.81 9.70
CA LEU A 9 -13.66 -10.24 9.48
C LEU A 9 -12.76 -10.86 10.54
N TYR A 10 -11.68 -10.17 10.93
CA TYR A 10 -10.83 -10.53 12.06
C TYR A 10 -11.63 -10.58 13.37
N ALA A 11 -12.34 -9.49 13.72
CA ALA A 11 -13.11 -9.40 14.96
C ALA A 11 -14.26 -10.42 15.05
N SER A 12 -14.79 -10.87 13.90
CA SER A 12 -15.82 -11.93 13.84
C SER A 12 -15.27 -13.35 13.95
N GLY A 13 -13.94 -13.52 14.02
CA GLY A 13 -13.29 -14.82 14.18
C GLY A 13 -13.23 -15.67 12.92
N VAL A 14 -13.32 -15.07 11.72
CA VAL A 14 -13.25 -15.82 10.45
C VAL A 14 -11.85 -16.42 10.25
N SER A 15 -10.79 -15.64 10.51
CA SER A 15 -9.39 -16.06 10.48
C SER A 15 -8.50 -14.97 11.08
N GLU A 16 -7.45 -15.37 11.79
CA GLU A 16 -6.43 -14.46 12.34
C GLU A 16 -5.66 -13.74 11.22
N ALA A 17 -5.56 -14.34 10.03
CA ALA A 17 -4.88 -13.78 8.85
C ALA A 17 -5.47 -12.43 8.38
N PHE A 18 -6.72 -12.12 8.74
CA PHE A 18 -7.32 -10.82 8.46
C PHE A 18 -6.67 -9.67 9.24
N SER A 19 -5.99 -9.93 10.36
CA SER A 19 -5.16 -8.93 11.05
C SER A 19 -3.98 -8.50 10.19
N VAL A 20 -3.29 -9.46 9.56
CA VAL A 20 -2.17 -9.20 8.62
C VAL A 20 -2.67 -8.42 7.40
N ALA A 21 -3.81 -8.82 6.82
CA ALA A 21 -4.43 -8.13 5.71
C ALA A 21 -4.85 -6.69 6.07
N TYR A 22 -5.37 -6.49 7.28
CA TYR A 22 -5.71 -5.17 7.82
C TYR A 22 -4.48 -4.27 7.88
N VAL A 23 -3.39 -4.73 8.49
CA VAL A 23 -2.17 -3.91 8.62
C VAL A 23 -1.58 -3.59 7.24
N ALA A 24 -1.59 -4.53 6.30
CA ALA A 24 -1.12 -4.29 4.93
C ALA A 24 -1.97 -3.24 4.20
N ALA A 25 -3.30 -3.30 4.34
CA ALA A 25 -4.21 -2.33 3.73
C ALA A 25 -4.02 -0.91 4.32
N VAL A 26 -3.86 -0.80 5.65
CA VAL A 26 -3.53 0.48 6.31
C VAL A 26 -2.15 0.98 5.88
N GLY A 27 -1.16 0.07 5.80
CA GLY A 27 0.19 0.38 5.34
C GLY A 27 0.22 0.92 3.91
N ALA A 28 -0.58 0.35 3.01
CA ALA A 28 -0.72 0.86 1.64
C ALA A 28 -1.33 2.26 1.60
N ALA A 29 -2.41 2.50 2.34
CA ALA A 29 -3.03 3.83 2.40
C ALA A 29 -2.05 4.89 2.96
N LEU A 30 -1.29 4.52 4.00
CA LEU A 30 -0.26 5.39 4.57
C LEU A 30 0.88 5.64 3.58
N ALA A 31 1.35 4.59 2.89
CA ALA A 31 2.40 4.69 1.90
C ALA A 31 1.98 5.56 0.71
N ASP A 32 0.78 5.38 0.18
CA ASP A 32 0.23 6.16 -0.93
C ASP A 32 0.15 7.67 -0.60
N THR A 33 -0.33 7.98 0.61
CA THR A 33 -0.35 9.36 1.12
C THR A 33 1.07 9.92 1.27
N ALA A 34 2.00 9.13 1.81
CA ALA A 34 3.39 9.57 1.97
C ALA A 34 4.10 9.76 0.61
N GLU A 35 3.83 8.91 -0.38
CA GLU A 35 4.39 8.99 -1.73
C GLU A 35 3.96 10.27 -2.44
N SER A 36 2.69 10.62 -2.34
CA SER A 36 2.13 11.82 -2.97
C SER A 36 2.58 13.10 -2.28
N GLU A 37 2.47 13.19 -0.95
CA GLU A 37 2.87 14.38 -0.18
C GLU A 37 4.37 14.66 -0.28
N VAL A 38 5.22 13.65 -0.06
CA VAL A 38 6.68 13.82 -0.16
C VAL A 38 7.12 13.93 -1.62
N GLY A 39 6.43 13.24 -2.54
CA GLY A 39 6.71 13.29 -3.96
C GLY A 39 6.47 14.67 -4.58
N GLN A 40 5.46 15.40 -4.11
CA GLN A 40 5.19 16.78 -4.55
C GLN A 40 6.32 17.76 -4.19
N LEU A 41 7.09 17.47 -3.13
CA LEU A 41 8.27 18.26 -2.75
C LEU A 41 9.49 18.00 -3.66
N SER A 42 9.42 17.01 -4.56
CA SER A 42 10.51 16.69 -5.48
C SER A 42 10.78 17.84 -6.45
N ARG A 43 12.04 18.32 -6.45
CA ARG A 43 12.53 19.28 -7.45
C ARG A 43 12.68 18.69 -8.85
N ARG A 44 12.68 17.36 -8.96
CA ARG A 44 12.77 16.65 -10.24
C ARG A 44 11.37 16.28 -10.71
N PRO A 45 11.06 16.43 -12.01
CA PRO A 45 9.75 16.05 -12.54
C PRO A 45 9.51 14.55 -12.30
N PRO A 46 8.31 14.17 -11.83
CA PRO A 46 7.94 12.77 -11.64
C PRO A 46 7.86 12.05 -12.99
N ARG A 47 7.81 10.72 -12.95
CA ARG A 47 7.79 9.87 -14.14
C ARG A 47 6.64 8.88 -14.06
N LEU A 48 6.03 8.56 -15.20
CA LEU A 48 5.09 7.44 -15.25
C LEU A 48 5.83 6.12 -15.12
N LEU A 49 5.36 5.24 -14.24
CA LEU A 49 5.98 3.92 -14.06
C LEU A 49 5.91 3.06 -15.34
N THR A 50 4.87 3.24 -16.15
CA THR A 50 4.63 2.46 -17.38
C THR A 50 5.54 2.83 -18.56
N SER A 51 5.96 4.09 -18.68
CA SER A 51 6.75 4.57 -19.84
C SER A 51 8.06 5.25 -19.46
N LEU A 52 8.31 5.46 -18.16
CA LEU A 52 9.46 6.17 -17.59
C LEU A 52 9.63 7.62 -18.10
N ARG A 53 8.63 8.14 -18.82
CA ARG A 53 8.59 9.51 -19.32
C ARG A 53 8.29 10.47 -18.17
N LYS A 54 8.96 11.63 -18.22
CA LYS A 54 8.70 12.76 -17.31
C LYS A 54 7.32 13.33 -17.59
N VAL A 55 6.57 13.63 -16.54
CA VAL A 55 5.23 14.21 -16.61
C VAL A 55 5.09 15.37 -15.62
N PRO A 56 4.09 16.26 -15.80
CA PRO A 56 3.81 17.31 -14.83
C PRO A 56 3.51 16.74 -13.43
N PRO A 57 3.88 17.45 -12.35
CA PRO A 57 3.43 17.13 -10.99
C PRO A 57 1.90 17.03 -10.92
N GLY A 58 1.38 16.08 -10.13
CA GLY A 58 -0.06 15.82 -10.02
C GLY A 58 -0.65 14.97 -11.14
N THR A 59 0.17 14.39 -12.03
CA THR A 59 -0.30 13.39 -13.00
C THR A 59 -0.56 12.05 -12.30
N ASP A 60 -1.75 11.49 -12.48
CA ASP A 60 -2.13 10.19 -11.91
C ASP A 60 -1.14 9.08 -12.32
N GLY A 61 -0.70 8.30 -11.34
CA GLY A 61 0.29 7.23 -11.49
C GLY A 61 1.72 7.69 -11.80
N ALA A 62 2.02 8.97 -11.60
CA ALA A 62 3.38 9.48 -11.67
C ALA A 62 4.13 9.24 -10.33
N VAL A 63 5.33 8.68 -10.42
CA VAL A 63 6.18 8.37 -9.28
C VAL A 63 7.42 9.26 -9.25
N SER A 64 7.93 9.53 -8.06
CA SER A 64 9.18 10.26 -7.84
C SER A 64 10.05 9.53 -6.83
N LEU A 65 11.38 9.67 -6.92
CA LEU A 65 12.29 8.97 -6.00
C LEU A 65 12.06 9.34 -4.52
N PRO A 66 11.92 10.64 -4.15
CA PRO A 66 11.62 10.99 -2.76
C PRO A 66 10.28 10.42 -2.27
N GLY A 67 9.25 10.47 -3.14
CA GLY A 67 7.94 9.88 -2.85
C GLY A 67 8.06 8.39 -2.59
N THR A 68 8.63 7.63 -3.52
CA THR A 68 8.81 6.17 -3.38
C THR A 68 9.58 5.79 -2.11
N LEU A 69 10.63 6.54 -1.74
CA LEU A 69 11.35 6.29 -0.49
C LEU A 69 10.49 6.57 0.75
N ALA A 70 9.66 7.60 0.72
CA ALA A 70 8.69 7.88 1.77
C ALA A 70 7.62 6.78 1.88
N GLY A 71 7.13 6.27 0.74
CA GLY A 71 6.22 5.13 0.66
C GLY A 71 6.79 3.86 1.30
N VAL A 72 8.03 3.51 0.95
CA VAL A 72 8.75 2.38 1.56
C VAL A 72 8.88 2.55 3.07
N ALA A 73 9.28 3.74 3.54
CA ALA A 73 9.41 4.02 4.96
C ALA A 73 8.06 3.95 5.71
N ALA A 74 7.00 4.46 5.11
CA ALA A 74 5.64 4.40 5.63
C ALA A 74 5.10 2.97 5.72
N ALA A 75 5.27 2.16 4.67
CA ALA A 75 4.88 0.75 4.68
C ALA A 75 5.66 -0.05 5.73
N ALA A 76 6.97 0.21 5.86
CA ALA A 76 7.81 -0.41 6.88
C ALA A 76 7.39 0.01 8.31
N LEU A 77 7.02 1.28 8.50
CA LEU A 77 6.51 1.78 9.79
C LEU A 77 5.20 1.09 10.16
N ALA A 78 4.25 0.96 9.22
CA ALA A 78 2.99 0.26 9.46
C ALA A 78 3.22 -1.21 9.83
N ALA A 79 4.12 -1.90 9.13
CA ALA A 79 4.51 -3.27 9.44
C ALA A 79 5.15 -3.41 10.83
N TRP A 80 6.06 -2.50 11.18
CA TRP A 80 6.69 -2.47 12.50
C TRP A 80 5.67 -2.23 13.62
N LEU A 81 4.73 -1.30 13.42
CA LEU A 81 3.64 -1.09 14.38
C LEU A 81 2.75 -2.32 14.49
N GLY A 82 2.42 -2.98 13.38
CA GLY A 82 1.66 -4.23 13.39
C GLY A 82 2.34 -5.33 14.21
N LEU A 83 3.67 -5.44 14.10
CA LEU A 83 4.48 -6.39 14.89
C LEU A 83 4.46 -6.05 16.39
N VAL A 84 4.73 -4.79 16.75
CA VAL A 84 4.80 -4.36 18.17
C VAL A 84 3.44 -4.41 18.86
N LEU A 85 2.35 -4.14 18.12
CA LEU A 85 0.98 -4.22 18.63
C LEU A 85 0.43 -5.66 18.67
N GLY A 86 1.19 -6.65 18.20
CA GLY A 86 0.77 -8.05 18.18
C GLY A 86 -0.27 -8.40 17.11
N LEU A 87 -0.47 -7.54 16.10
CA LEU A 87 -1.36 -7.78 14.96
C LEU A 87 -0.69 -8.60 13.85
N VAL A 88 0.64 -8.78 13.92
CA VAL A 88 1.43 -9.50 12.92
C VAL A 88 2.46 -10.36 13.63
N ALA A 89 2.50 -11.65 13.30
CA ALA A 89 3.40 -12.59 13.94
C ALA A 89 4.81 -12.55 13.34
N GLY A 90 5.78 -12.14 14.16
CA GLY A 90 7.21 -12.26 13.88
C GLY A 90 7.74 -11.40 12.72
N PRO A 91 9.08 -11.43 12.50
CA PRO A 91 9.72 -10.60 11.48
C PRO A 91 9.30 -10.94 10.05
N ALA A 92 8.99 -12.21 9.77
CA ALA A 92 8.56 -12.66 8.44
C ALA A 92 7.19 -12.07 8.07
N GLY A 93 6.23 -12.08 9.00
CA GLY A 93 4.93 -11.44 8.81
C GLY A 93 5.07 -9.93 8.61
N ALA A 94 5.92 -9.26 9.40
CA ALA A 94 6.18 -7.84 9.24
C ALA A 94 6.78 -7.51 7.85
N LEU A 95 7.74 -8.32 7.38
CA LEU A 95 8.30 -8.16 6.04
C LEU A 95 7.24 -8.34 4.95
N LEU A 96 6.37 -9.36 5.08
CA LEU A 96 5.26 -9.59 4.16
C LEU A 96 4.33 -8.36 4.09
N VAL A 97 3.95 -7.82 5.25
CA VAL A 97 3.08 -6.64 5.34
C VAL A 97 3.73 -5.41 4.71
N ALA A 98 5.01 -5.16 4.97
CA ALA A 98 5.74 -4.03 4.39
C ALA A 98 5.80 -4.12 2.86
N LEU A 99 6.10 -5.32 2.33
CA LEU A 99 6.13 -5.56 0.89
C LEU A 99 4.73 -5.42 0.29
N ALA A 100 3.71 -6.04 0.88
CA ALA A 100 2.34 -5.97 0.40
C ALA A 100 1.81 -4.53 0.40
N GLY A 101 2.06 -3.76 1.46
CA GLY A 101 1.71 -2.35 1.56
C GLY A 101 2.32 -1.51 0.44
N PHE A 102 3.64 -1.65 0.23
CA PHE A 102 4.34 -0.94 -0.84
C PHE A 102 3.91 -1.39 -2.25
N PHE A 103 3.76 -2.69 -2.50
CA PHE A 103 3.29 -3.16 -3.81
C PHE A 103 1.83 -2.79 -4.09
N GLY A 104 1.03 -2.49 -3.06
CA GLY A 104 -0.27 -1.84 -3.20
C GLY A 104 -0.18 -0.48 -3.90
N THR A 105 0.75 0.38 -3.50
CA THR A 105 0.96 1.72 -4.11
C THR A 105 1.53 1.61 -5.52
N VAL A 106 2.36 0.60 -5.77
CA VAL A 106 2.80 0.27 -7.14
C VAL A 106 1.62 -0.11 -8.03
N ALA A 107 0.67 -0.89 -7.52
CA ALA A 107 -0.54 -1.23 -8.25
C ALA A 107 -1.40 0.01 -8.53
N ASP A 108 -1.55 0.91 -7.55
CA ASP A 108 -2.21 2.22 -7.74
C ASP A 108 -1.58 2.98 -8.90
N SER A 109 -0.26 3.16 -8.86
CA SER A 109 0.47 3.90 -9.89
C SER A 109 0.33 3.30 -11.29
N LEU A 110 0.30 1.97 -11.39
CA LEU A 110 0.08 1.27 -12.65
C LEU A 110 -1.35 1.42 -13.17
N ILE A 111 -2.34 1.44 -12.28
CA ILE A 111 -3.76 1.62 -12.64
C ILE A 111 -4.02 3.07 -13.03
N GLY A 112 -3.58 4.04 -12.22
CA GLY A 112 -3.73 5.47 -12.52
C GLY A 112 -3.09 5.87 -13.85
N ALA A 113 -1.90 5.32 -14.15
CA ALA A 113 -1.23 5.57 -15.43
C ALA A 113 -1.94 4.95 -16.65
N ARG A 114 -2.73 3.89 -16.47
CA ARG A 114 -3.46 3.20 -17.57
C ARG A 114 -4.90 3.64 -17.70
N LEU A 115 -5.54 3.97 -16.59
CA LEU A 115 -6.96 4.28 -16.47
C LEU A 115 -7.17 5.64 -15.78
N PRO A 116 -6.68 6.75 -16.34
CA PRO A 116 -6.77 8.08 -15.70
C PRO A 116 -8.21 8.60 -15.51
N ARG A 117 -9.21 7.95 -16.13
CA ARG A 117 -10.63 8.27 -15.95
C ARG A 117 -11.29 7.56 -14.77
N LEU A 118 -10.57 6.63 -14.12
CA LEU A 118 -11.09 5.87 -12.98
C LEU A 118 -11.21 6.75 -11.72
N GLY A 119 -10.32 7.74 -11.58
CA GLY A 119 -10.29 8.68 -10.47
C GLY A 119 -9.66 8.12 -9.19
N ASN A 120 -9.15 9.02 -8.35
CA ASN A 120 -8.32 8.69 -7.19
C ASN A 120 -9.04 7.85 -6.13
N GLU A 121 -10.32 8.09 -5.88
CA GLU A 121 -11.07 7.32 -4.87
C GLU A 121 -11.13 5.82 -5.22
N ALA A 122 -11.33 5.51 -6.50
CA ALA A 122 -11.41 4.14 -6.96
C ALA A 122 -10.03 3.47 -6.99
N THR A 123 -8.97 4.19 -7.40
CA THR A 123 -7.61 3.65 -7.37
C THR A 123 -7.12 3.42 -5.94
N ASN A 124 -7.44 4.30 -4.99
CA ASN A 124 -7.14 4.13 -3.56
C ASN A 124 -7.81 2.87 -2.96
N VAL A 125 -9.06 2.59 -3.34
CA VAL A 125 -9.72 1.33 -2.94
C VAL A 125 -9.00 0.13 -3.53
N LEU A 126 -8.58 0.19 -4.80
CA LEU A 126 -7.82 -0.89 -5.44
C LEU A 126 -6.41 -1.06 -4.84
N CYS A 127 -5.76 0.03 -4.45
CA CYS A 127 -4.48 0.05 -3.76
C CYS A 127 -4.54 -0.74 -2.46
N THR A 128 -5.48 -0.38 -1.59
CA THR A 128 -5.69 -1.05 -0.30
C THR A 128 -6.17 -2.49 -0.46
N LEU A 129 -6.98 -2.78 -1.48
CA LEU A 129 -7.40 -4.14 -1.83
C LEU A 129 -6.22 -5.00 -2.29
N ALA A 130 -5.38 -4.48 -3.19
CA ALA A 130 -4.20 -5.18 -3.67
C ALA A 130 -3.27 -5.53 -2.51
N ALA A 131 -2.97 -4.57 -1.63
CA ALA A 131 -2.15 -4.82 -0.45
C ALA A 131 -2.76 -5.86 0.50
N ALA A 132 -4.07 -5.76 0.79
CA ALA A 132 -4.77 -6.74 1.62
C ALA A 132 -4.66 -8.15 1.04
N THR A 133 -4.90 -8.31 -0.26
CA THR A 133 -4.84 -9.63 -0.93
C THR A 133 -3.42 -10.20 -0.98
N LEU A 134 -2.41 -9.37 -1.26
CA LEU A 134 -1.01 -9.76 -1.29
C LEU A 134 -0.50 -10.25 0.07
N ALA A 135 -1.04 -9.72 1.17
CA ALA A 135 -0.70 -10.16 2.52
C ALA A 135 -1.57 -11.34 3.01
N LEU A 136 -2.88 -11.31 2.70
CA LEU A 136 -3.83 -12.32 3.16
C LEU A 136 -3.51 -13.71 2.58
N ILE A 137 -3.28 -13.80 1.26
CA ILE A 137 -3.11 -15.10 0.60
C ILE A 137 -1.95 -15.88 1.22
N PRO A 138 -0.74 -15.33 1.39
CA PRO A 138 0.35 -16.04 2.06
C PRO A 138 0.07 -16.30 3.55
N ALA A 139 -0.56 -15.35 4.25
CA ALA A 139 -0.86 -15.50 5.68
C ALA A 139 -1.78 -16.70 5.97
N LEU A 140 -2.72 -17.01 5.07
CA LEU A 140 -3.58 -18.20 5.18
C LEU A 140 -2.83 -19.55 5.16
N PHE A 141 -1.55 -19.57 4.74
CA PHE A 141 -0.71 -20.77 4.72
C PHE A 141 0.37 -20.79 5.80
N ILE A 142 0.48 -19.71 6.60
CA ILE A 142 1.51 -19.56 7.64
C ILE A 142 0.93 -19.82 9.05
N GLU A 143 -0.40 -19.81 9.19
CA GLU A 143 -1.14 -20.15 10.41
C GLU A 143 -1.31 -21.66 10.65
#